data_AF-A0A069RNB7-F1
#
_entry.id   AF-A0A069RNB7-F1
#
_cell.length_a   1.000
_cell.length_b   1.000
_cell.length_c   1.000
_cell.angle_alpha   90.00
_cell.angle_beta   90.00
_cell.angle_gamma   90.00
#
_symmetry.space_group_name_H-M   'P 1'
#
loop_
_entity.id
_entity.type
_entity.pdbx_description
1 polymer ?
#
loop_
_entity_poly.entity_id
_entity_poly.type
_entity_poly.pdbx_seq_one_letter_code
_entity_poly.pdbx_strand_id
1 'polypeptide(L)'
;MIEVTFVNKKGQKVLNSVEVEHDLKINADFEYVNDISSSITQKNIMVFDCKLDHRVFNFEDIEEEFYEELGIDEEYLQVFFEDITNYVKDISEDVEQELRDEYKFDGIKVHAQVYDLDENFTDVKFVFIISFKDIPRKQLVDLTRVVAKRQLEGSSKYFN
;
A
#
# COMPACT_ATOMS: atom_id res chain seq x y z
N MET A 1 7.82 13.36 -8.31
CA MET A 1 7.91 14.47 -7.34
C MET A 1 6.70 15.37 -7.45
N ILE A 2 5.85 15.28 -6.44
CA ILE A 2 4.77 16.22 -6.17
C ILE A 2 5.01 16.89 -4.81
N GLU A 3 4.40 18.04 -4.61
CA GLU A 3 4.39 18.72 -3.32
C GLU A 3 2.97 18.75 -2.76
N VAL A 4 2.85 18.47 -1.47
CA VAL A 4 1.59 18.63 -0.74
C VAL A 4 1.73 19.77 0.24
N THR A 5 0.68 20.57 0.36
CA THR A 5 0.63 21.68 1.30
C THR A 5 -0.54 21.47 2.25
N PHE A 6 -0.25 21.47 3.55
CA PHE A 6 -1.25 21.37 4.60
C PHE A 6 -0.95 22.33 5.74
N VAL A 7 -1.94 22.58 6.59
CA VAL A 7 -1.84 23.46 7.74
C VAL A 7 -2.00 22.64 9.00
N ASN A 8 -0.99 22.66 9.87
CA ASN A 8 -1.01 22.01 11.17
C ASN A 8 -1.02 23.05 12.30
N LYS A 9 -0.93 22.58 13.56
CA LYS A 9 -0.91 23.45 14.76
C LYS A 9 0.28 24.43 14.80
N LYS A 10 1.33 24.20 14.01
CA LYS A 10 2.55 25.02 13.91
C LYS A 10 2.57 25.93 12.67
N GLY A 11 1.53 25.91 11.83
CA GLY A 11 1.40 26.72 10.62
C GLY A 11 1.36 25.89 9.33
N GLN A 12 1.59 26.55 8.20
CA GLN A 12 1.64 25.91 6.89
C GLN A 12 2.92 25.08 6.75
N LYS A 13 2.76 23.86 6.25
CA LYS A 13 3.85 22.93 5.92
C LYS A 13 3.75 22.54 4.45
N VAL A 14 4.92 22.30 3.87
CA VAL A 14 5.08 21.75 2.52
C VAL A 14 5.91 20.49 2.68
N LEU A 15 5.42 19.38 2.12
CA LEU A 15 6.15 18.12 2.03
C LEU A 15 6.29 17.72 0.58
N ASN A 16 7.45 17.15 0.25
CA ASN A 16 7.67 16.55 -1.06
C ASN A 16 7.43 15.04 -0.97
N SER A 17 7.01 14.44 -2.08
CA SER A 17 6.75 12.99 -2.12
C SER A 17 8.01 12.14 -1.99
N VAL A 18 9.20 12.71 -2.20
CA VAL A 18 10.48 11.99 -2.14
C VAL A 18 10.89 11.68 -0.71
N GLU A 19 10.65 12.62 0.22
CA GLU A 19 10.86 12.42 1.67
C GLU A 19 9.97 11.29 2.17
N VAL A 20 8.67 11.34 1.84
CA VAL A 20 7.72 10.30 2.25
C VAL A 20 8.04 8.95 1.60
N GLU A 21 8.45 8.92 0.33
CA GLU A 21 8.92 7.69 -0.33
C GLU A 21 10.11 7.07 0.40
N HIS A 22 11.07 7.91 0.82
CA HIS A 22 12.26 7.46 1.55
C HIS A 22 11.90 6.91 2.93
N ASP A 23 10.99 7.56 3.66
CA ASP A 23 10.57 7.10 4.98
C ASP A 23 9.83 5.75 4.88
N LEU A 24 8.96 5.60 3.87
CA LEU A 24 8.29 4.32 3.58
C LEU A 24 9.28 3.20 3.24
N LYS A 25 10.38 3.50 2.55
CA LYS A 25 11.43 2.52 2.22
C LYS A 25 12.24 2.05 3.43
N ILE A 26 12.31 2.85 4.48
CA ILE A 26 13.11 2.54 5.69
C ILE A 26 12.27 1.80 6.73
N ASN A 27 11.02 2.21 6.91
CA ASN A 27 10.22 1.80 8.06
C ASN A 27 9.30 0.60 7.81
N ALA A 28 8.91 0.36 6.57
CA ALA A 28 7.99 -0.70 6.26
C ALA A 28 8.75 -1.81 5.56
N ASP A 29 8.40 -3.06 5.85
CA ASP A 29 8.98 -4.29 5.29
C ASP A 29 8.72 -4.38 3.77
N PHE A 30 9.19 -3.38 3.02
CA PHE A 30 8.89 -3.10 1.64
C PHE A 30 10.18 -3.30 0.85
N GLU A 31 10.14 -4.24 -0.08
CA GLU A 31 11.23 -4.43 -1.05
C GLU A 31 11.33 -3.24 -2.00
N TYR A 32 10.20 -2.61 -2.31
CA TYR A 32 10.11 -1.52 -3.26
C TYR A 32 8.99 -0.54 -2.92
N VAL A 33 9.27 0.74 -3.17
CA VAL A 33 8.32 1.86 -3.10
C VAL A 33 8.65 2.82 -4.24
N ASN A 34 7.63 3.25 -4.97
CA ASN A 34 7.78 4.20 -6.08
C ASN A 34 6.65 5.22 -6.08
N ASP A 35 7.01 6.50 -6.15
CA ASP A 35 6.06 7.62 -6.24
C ASP A 35 5.34 7.63 -7.60
N ILE A 36 4.06 7.24 -7.59
CA ILE A 36 3.15 7.32 -8.74
C ILE A 36 2.12 8.44 -8.57
N SER A 37 2.36 9.41 -7.69
CA SER A 37 1.38 10.46 -7.39
C SER A 37 1.04 11.32 -8.59
N SER A 38 1.95 11.43 -9.57
CA SER A 38 1.69 12.12 -10.84
C SER A 38 0.63 11.44 -11.72
N SER A 39 0.28 10.18 -11.43
CA SER A 39 -0.79 9.43 -12.12
C SER A 39 -2.20 9.87 -11.72
N ILE A 40 -2.34 10.67 -10.65
CA ILE A 40 -3.61 11.22 -10.20
C ILE A 40 -3.59 12.76 -10.22
N THR A 41 -4.75 13.36 -10.44
CA THR A 41 -4.91 14.82 -10.50
C THR A 41 -5.36 15.44 -9.16
N GLN A 42 -5.43 14.64 -8.10
CA GLN A 42 -5.92 15.07 -6.80
C GLN A 42 -4.85 15.82 -6.02
N LYS A 43 -5.12 17.07 -5.67
CA LYS A 43 -4.23 17.86 -4.81
C LYS A 43 -4.17 17.27 -3.40
N ASN A 44 -3.00 17.43 -2.77
CA ASN A 44 -2.69 17.02 -1.39
C ASN A 44 -2.91 15.53 -1.13
N ILE A 45 -2.72 14.70 -2.15
CA ILE A 45 -2.71 13.24 -2.04
C ILE A 45 -1.43 12.74 -2.68
N MET A 46 -0.73 11.86 -1.98
CA MET A 46 0.40 11.09 -2.50
C MET A 46 -0.04 9.65 -2.71
N VAL A 47 0.54 9.02 -3.73
CA VAL A 47 0.26 7.65 -4.12
C VAL A 47 1.58 6.96 -4.41
N PHE A 48 1.78 5.81 -3.78
CA PHE A 48 2.95 4.98 -3.96
C PHE A 48 2.53 3.60 -4.48
N ASP A 49 3.32 3.09 -5.39
CA ASP A 49 3.30 1.70 -5.84
C ASP A 49 4.35 0.95 -5.02
N CYS A 50 3.93 -0.10 -4.31
CA CYS A 50 4.75 -0.76 -3.31
C CYS A 50 4.76 -2.27 -3.51
N LYS A 51 5.84 -2.91 -3.06
CA LYS A 51 6.00 -4.36 -2.97
C LYS A 51 6.49 -4.72 -1.57
N LEU A 52 5.85 -5.71 -0.93
CA LEU A 52 6.32 -6.24 0.36
C LEU A 52 7.61 -7.04 0.16
N ASP A 53 8.47 -7.03 1.17
CA ASP A 53 9.61 -7.94 1.25
C ASP A 53 9.07 -9.38 1.38
N HIS A 54 9.51 -10.26 0.48
CA HIS A 54 9.17 -11.68 0.47
C HIS A 54 9.45 -12.39 1.81
N ARG A 55 10.34 -11.84 2.66
CA ARG A 55 10.68 -12.39 3.98
C ARG A 55 9.63 -12.12 5.06
N VAL A 56 8.71 -11.18 4.82
CA VAL A 56 7.61 -10.86 5.75
C VAL A 56 6.77 -12.09 6.03
N PHE A 57 6.50 -12.85 4.97
CA PHE A 57 5.81 -14.11 5.06
C PHE A 57 6.87 -15.19 4.91
N ASN A 58 7.29 -15.81 6.01
CA ASN A 58 8.29 -16.87 5.95
C ASN A 58 7.63 -18.13 5.37
N PHE A 59 7.68 -18.26 4.04
CA PHE A 59 7.16 -19.39 3.27
C PHE A 59 8.04 -20.64 3.35
N GLU A 60 9.07 -20.65 4.21
CA GLU A 60 9.94 -21.81 4.39
C GLU A 60 9.08 -23.02 4.78
N ASP A 61 8.99 -23.97 3.84
CA ASP A 61 8.55 -25.36 4.02
C ASP A 61 7.04 -25.66 4.07
N ILE A 62 6.23 -25.06 3.19
CA ILE A 62 5.02 -25.78 2.74
C ILE A 62 5.44 -26.63 1.55
N GLU A 63 5.81 -27.88 1.81
CA GLU A 63 6.20 -28.85 0.78
C GLU A 63 5.11 -28.92 -0.31
N GLU A 64 5.50 -29.00 -1.59
CA GLU A 64 4.57 -29.24 -2.72
C GLU A 64 3.64 -30.44 -2.46
N GLU A 65 4.13 -31.45 -1.73
CA GLU A 65 3.33 -32.61 -1.29
C GLU A 65 2.18 -32.21 -0.34
N PHE A 66 2.35 -31.18 0.49
CA PHE A 66 1.31 -30.68 1.41
C PHE A 66 0.17 -29.98 0.65
N TYR A 67 0.50 -29.31 -0.46
CA TYR A 67 -0.46 -28.66 -1.35
C TYR A 67 -1.28 -29.66 -2.18
N GLU A 68 -0.64 -30.74 -2.68
CA GLU A 68 -1.33 -31.81 -3.41
C GLU A 68 -2.17 -32.71 -2.48
N GLU A 69 -1.71 -32.97 -1.25
CA GLU A 69 -2.35 -33.92 -0.32
C GLU A 69 -3.56 -33.31 0.44
N LEU A 70 -3.55 -32.00 0.70
CA LEU A 70 -4.70 -31.29 1.28
C LEU A 70 -5.74 -30.85 0.24
N GLY A 71 -5.39 -30.89 -1.05
CA GLY A 71 -6.24 -30.39 -2.13
C GLY A 71 -6.63 -28.95 -1.86
N ILE A 72 -5.65 -28.03 -1.94
CA ILE A 72 -5.83 -26.60 -1.66
C ILE A 72 -7.19 -26.15 -2.19
N ASP A 73 -8.14 -25.93 -1.29
CA ASP A 73 -9.41 -25.40 -1.68
C ASP A 73 -9.29 -23.89 -1.84
N GLU A 74 -10.22 -23.33 -2.61
CA GLU A 74 -10.35 -21.90 -2.78
C GLU A 74 -10.46 -21.15 -1.43
N GLU A 75 -10.89 -21.83 -0.37
CA GLU A 75 -11.06 -21.31 0.99
C GLU A 75 -9.71 -21.07 1.70
N TYR A 76 -8.74 -21.98 1.60
CA TYR A 76 -7.39 -21.80 2.15
C TYR A 76 -6.67 -20.62 1.48
N LEU A 77 -6.74 -20.54 0.14
CA LEU A 77 -6.17 -19.41 -0.61
C LEU A 77 -6.85 -18.09 -0.23
N GLN A 78 -8.16 -18.12 0.01
CA GLN A 78 -8.92 -16.94 0.43
C GLN A 78 -8.50 -16.46 1.83
N VAL A 79 -8.37 -17.38 2.80
CA VAL A 79 -7.90 -17.04 4.16
C VAL A 79 -6.50 -16.45 4.10
N PHE A 80 -5.62 -17.05 3.31
CA PHE A 80 -4.26 -16.57 3.16
C PHE A 80 -4.19 -15.17 2.52
N PHE A 81 -4.99 -14.94 1.48
CA PHE A 81 -5.13 -13.61 0.88
C PHE A 81 -5.68 -12.57 1.88
N GLU A 82 -6.61 -12.99 2.74
CA GLU A 82 -7.15 -12.15 3.81
C GLU A 82 -6.07 -11.78 4.83
N ASP A 83 -5.21 -12.72 5.22
CA ASP A 83 -4.07 -12.47 6.12
C ASP A 83 -3.08 -11.45 5.55
N ILE A 84 -2.69 -11.60 4.27
CA ILE A 84 -1.84 -10.60 3.59
C ILE A 84 -2.53 -9.23 3.58
N THR A 85 -3.82 -9.19 3.25
CA THR A 85 -4.57 -7.95 3.17
C THR A 85 -4.67 -7.27 4.53
N ASN A 86 -4.86 -8.05 5.60
CA ASN A 86 -4.88 -7.55 6.97
C ASN A 86 -3.53 -7.02 7.40
N TYR A 87 -2.44 -7.73 7.07
CA TYR A 87 -1.08 -7.26 7.37
C TYR A 87 -0.76 -5.92 6.67
N VAL A 88 -1.07 -5.79 5.36
CA VAL A 88 -0.92 -4.53 4.62
C VAL A 88 -1.76 -3.40 5.24
N LYS A 89 -2.95 -3.74 5.72
CA LYS A 89 -3.82 -2.79 6.41
C LYS A 89 -3.21 -2.33 7.74
N ASP A 90 -2.63 -3.22 8.52
CA ASP A 90 -1.98 -2.89 9.79
C ASP A 90 -0.78 -1.96 9.57
N ILE A 91 0.09 -2.25 8.59
CA ILE A 91 1.16 -1.31 8.18
C ILE A 91 0.59 0.07 7.82
N SER A 92 -0.53 0.10 7.09
CA SER A 92 -1.15 1.36 6.69
C SER A 92 -1.66 2.19 7.88
N GLU A 93 -2.11 1.52 8.95
CA GLU A 93 -2.56 2.15 10.19
C GLU A 93 -1.37 2.66 11.02
N ASP A 94 -0.27 1.90 11.09
CA ASP A 94 0.95 2.30 11.78
C ASP A 94 1.57 3.54 11.11
N VAL A 95 1.74 3.52 9.79
CA VAL A 95 2.23 4.68 9.02
C VAL A 95 1.29 5.89 9.17
N GLU A 96 -0.03 5.68 9.18
CA GLU A 96 -0.99 6.78 9.43
C GLU A 96 -0.70 7.46 10.78
N GLN A 97 -0.45 6.67 11.82
CA GLN A 97 -0.16 7.17 13.15
C GLN A 97 1.21 7.87 13.22
N GLU A 98 2.25 7.28 12.63
CA GLU A 98 3.60 7.88 12.58
C GLU A 98 3.58 9.25 11.91
N LEU A 99 2.96 9.36 10.73
CA LEU A 99 2.88 10.62 9.99
C LEU A 99 2.06 11.67 10.75
N ARG A 100 0.95 11.27 11.38
CA ARG A 100 0.16 12.18 12.24
C ARG A 100 1.00 12.72 13.38
N ASP A 101 1.78 11.86 14.02
CA ASP A 101 2.63 12.23 15.14
C ASP A 101 3.81 13.09 14.75
N GLU A 102 4.48 12.77 13.65
CA GLU A 102 5.59 13.55 13.11
C GLU A 102 5.12 14.97 12.72
N TYR A 103 4.07 15.03 11.90
CA TYR A 103 3.58 16.29 11.34
C TYR A 103 2.60 17.02 12.26
N LYS A 104 2.23 16.45 13.40
CA LYS A 104 1.23 16.98 14.33
C LYS A 104 -0.06 17.40 13.63
N PHE A 105 -0.51 16.55 12.71
CA PHE A 105 -1.65 16.80 11.84
C PHE A 105 -2.58 15.57 11.78
N ASP A 106 -3.58 15.56 12.65
CA ASP A 106 -4.56 14.47 12.80
C ASP A 106 -5.38 14.22 11.52
N GLY A 107 -5.40 15.19 10.60
CA GLY A 107 -6.12 15.10 9.33
C GLY A 107 -5.49 14.18 8.28
N ILE A 108 -4.27 13.69 8.50
CA ILE A 108 -3.63 12.70 7.61
C ILE A 108 -4.46 11.42 7.63
N LYS A 109 -4.74 10.87 6.45
CA LYS A 109 -5.46 9.59 6.30
C LYS A 109 -4.71 8.73 5.28
N VAL A 110 -4.52 7.47 5.60
CA VAL A 110 -3.77 6.51 4.80
C VAL A 110 -4.65 5.32 4.45
N HIS A 111 -4.51 4.78 3.25
CA HIS A 111 -5.17 3.54 2.88
C HIS A 111 -4.29 2.78 1.89
N ALA A 112 -4.21 1.46 2.07
CA ALA A 112 -3.48 0.56 1.20
C ALA A 112 -4.41 -0.48 0.60
N GLN A 113 -4.07 -0.98 -0.59
CA GLN A 113 -4.81 -2.07 -1.24
C GLN A 113 -3.89 -2.93 -2.10
N VAL A 114 -3.87 -4.23 -1.80
CA VAL A 114 -3.23 -5.26 -2.64
C VAL A 114 -3.92 -5.32 -3.99
N TYR A 115 -3.13 -5.29 -5.07
CA TYR A 115 -3.64 -5.34 -6.44
C TYR A 115 -3.09 -6.51 -7.25
N ASP A 116 -1.96 -7.09 -6.85
CA ASP A 116 -1.32 -8.22 -7.53
C ASP A 116 -0.62 -9.10 -6.50
N LEU A 117 -0.67 -10.41 -6.77
CA LEU A 117 -0.13 -11.47 -5.93
C LEU A 117 0.17 -12.66 -6.83
N ASP A 118 1.41 -13.16 -6.78
CA ASP A 118 1.79 -14.32 -7.56
C ASP A 118 1.20 -15.62 -6.98
N GLU A 119 1.22 -16.69 -7.77
CA GLU A 119 0.68 -18.01 -7.40
C GLU A 119 1.40 -18.62 -6.19
N ASN A 120 2.65 -18.21 -5.94
CA ASN A 120 3.44 -18.66 -4.80
C ASN A 120 3.32 -17.72 -3.58
N PHE A 121 2.52 -16.65 -3.70
CA PHE A 121 2.31 -15.66 -2.66
C PHE A 121 3.56 -14.89 -2.18
N THR A 122 4.67 -15.00 -2.91
CA THR A 122 5.95 -14.37 -2.59
C THR A 122 6.09 -12.94 -3.10
N ASP A 123 5.23 -12.52 -4.03
CA ASP A 123 5.27 -11.21 -4.70
C ASP A 123 3.96 -10.45 -4.45
N VAL A 124 3.86 -9.83 -3.28
CA VAL A 124 2.70 -9.01 -2.90
C VAL A 124 2.91 -7.57 -3.36
N LYS A 125 2.11 -7.11 -4.34
CA LYS A 125 2.09 -5.70 -4.76
C LYS A 125 0.81 -4.99 -4.34
N PHE A 126 0.97 -3.75 -3.88
CA PHE A 126 -0.12 -2.95 -3.36
C PHE A 126 0.07 -1.47 -3.66
N VAL A 127 -1.05 -0.75 -3.71
CA VAL A 127 -1.04 0.71 -3.80
C VAL A 127 -1.20 1.29 -2.40
N PHE A 128 -0.40 2.30 -2.08
CA PHE A 128 -0.41 3.00 -0.82
C PHE A 128 -0.76 4.49 -1.03
N ILE A 129 -1.87 4.96 -0.47
CA ILE A 129 -2.34 6.34 -0.65
C ILE A 129 -2.33 7.09 0.68
N ILE A 130 -1.76 8.30 0.65
CA ILE A 130 -1.70 9.21 1.79
C ILE A 130 -2.40 10.51 1.43
N SER A 131 -3.43 10.88 2.19
CA SER A 131 -4.13 12.15 2.05
C SER A 131 -3.71 13.13 3.13
N PHE A 132 -3.28 14.32 2.72
CA PHE A 132 -2.96 15.47 3.57
C PHE A 132 -4.08 16.51 3.57
N LYS A 133 -5.28 16.12 3.12
CA LYS A 133 -6.49 16.94 3.19
C LYS A 133 -7.59 16.18 3.92
N ASP A 134 -8.57 16.93 4.42
CA ASP A 134 -9.78 16.30 4.92
C ASP A 134 -10.56 15.67 3.76
N ILE A 135 -10.63 14.34 3.80
CA ILE A 135 -11.33 13.51 2.83
C ILE A 135 -12.14 12.45 3.58
N PRO A 136 -13.40 12.18 3.22
CA PRO A 136 -14.15 11.07 3.79
C PRO A 136 -13.42 9.74 3.57
N ARG A 137 -13.36 8.86 4.58
CA ARG A 137 -12.68 7.55 4.49
C ARG A 137 -13.12 6.77 3.25
N LYS A 138 -14.44 6.74 2.98
CA LYS A 138 -15.00 6.10 1.78
C LYS A 138 -14.39 6.62 0.47
N GLN A 139 -14.20 7.92 0.33
CA GLN A 139 -13.61 8.50 -0.88
C GLN A 139 -12.13 8.11 -1.04
N LEU A 140 -11.38 8.00 0.06
CA LEU A 140 -10.00 7.52 0.04
C LEU A 140 -9.92 6.05 -0.38
N VAL A 141 -10.81 5.21 0.16
CA VAL A 141 -10.94 3.79 -0.22
C VAL A 141 -11.28 3.65 -1.70
N ASP A 142 -12.28 4.41 -2.18
CA ASP A 142 -12.70 4.39 -3.58
C ASP A 142 -11.56 4.82 -4.52
N LEU A 143 -10.82 5.87 -4.14
CA LEU A 143 -9.64 6.32 -4.89
C LEU A 143 -8.57 5.22 -4.94
N THR A 144 -8.28 4.59 -3.80
CA THR A 144 -7.28 3.52 -3.73
C THR A 144 -7.65 2.36 -4.64
N ARG A 145 -8.93 1.95 -4.62
CA ARG A 145 -9.43 0.88 -5.50
C ARG A 145 -9.28 1.20 -6.97
N VAL A 146 -9.57 2.44 -7.38
CA VAL A 146 -9.40 2.88 -8.76
C VAL A 146 -7.94 2.85 -9.18
N VAL A 147 -7.03 3.29 -8.32
CA VAL A 147 -5.58 3.28 -8.61
C VAL A 147 -5.05 1.85 -8.66
N ALA A 148 -5.40 1.00 -7.68
CA ALA A 148 -5.04 -0.42 -7.65
C ALA A 148 -5.47 -1.15 -8.93
N LYS A 149 -6.72 -0.94 -9.37
CA LYS A 149 -7.23 -1.51 -10.63
C LYS A 149 -6.41 -1.07 -11.85
N ARG A 150 -6.01 0.21 -11.90
CA ARG A 150 -5.16 0.73 -12.99
C ARG A 150 -3.75 0.14 -12.94
N GLN A 151 -3.19 -0.09 -11.75
CA GLN A 151 -1.89 -0.73 -11.62
C GLN A 151 -1.96 -2.18 -12.09
N LEU A 152 -3.01 -2.93 -11.74
CA LEU A 152 -3.22 -4.27 -12.25
C LEU A 152 -3.35 -4.28 -13.79
N GLU A 153 -4.18 -3.40 -14.37
CA GLU A 153 -4.35 -3.28 -15.83
C GLU A 153 -3.06 -2.83 -16.54
N GLY A 154 -2.25 -1.98 -15.91
CA GLY A 154 -0.98 -1.49 -16.45
C GLY A 154 0.21 -2.43 -16.27
N SER A 155 0.19 -3.26 -15.22
CA SER A 155 1.14 -4.35 -14.95
C SER A 155 0.86 -5.56 -15.84
N SER A 156 -0.39 -5.71 -16.27
CA SER A 156 -0.82 -6.64 -17.33
C SER A 156 -0.34 -6.20 -18.72
N LYS A 157 0.96 -5.98 -18.89
CA LYS A 157 1.59 -5.90 -20.23
C LYS A 157 1.75 -7.27 -20.89
N TYR A 158 1.35 -8.36 -20.23
CA TYR A 158 1.50 -9.74 -20.71
C TYR A 158 0.17 -10.51 -20.94
N PHE A 159 -0.99 -9.86 -20.84
CA PHE A 159 -2.25 -10.40 -21.36
C PHE A 159 -2.76 -9.61 -22.57
N ASN A 160 -1.91 -9.50 -23.61
CA ASN A 160 -2.31 -9.33 -25.01
C ASN A 160 -1.52 -10.32 -25.87
#